data_AF-A0A975RED2-F1
#
_entry.id   AF-A0A975RED2-F1
#
_cell.length_a   1.000
_cell.length_b   1.000
_cell.length_c   1.000
_cell.angle_alpha   90.00
_cell.angle_beta   90.00
_cell.angle_gamma   90.00
#
_symmetry.space_group_name_H-M   'P 1'
#
loop_
_entity.id
_entity.type
_entity.pdbx_description
1 polymer ?
#
loop_
_entity_poly.entity_id
_entity_poly.type
_entity_poly.pdbx_seq_one_letter_code
_entity_poly.pdbx_strand_id
1 'polypeptide(L)'
;MSPNGENLPGRESVRAELERQFAQVWRTPTAAIFFRTRRFRLDYPGRSNLGVLSVAGKVAWTLCLPFFAVYVLIASLLSEVGINLPALDDKETVKPGTVRVLGMAEISSATGLIDALRRGRHGGWLVLAQGRAAFVKGAAPGVAEEPIWACTDGSAAISVNTDLHHEIHFSWPRVARASLYLDSAECAIALRQTRKFAGGPS
;
A
#
# COMPACT_ATOMS: atom_id res chain seq x y z
N MET A 1 11.22 -22.26 9.89
CA MET A 1 9.87 -22.83 9.77
C MET A 1 8.93 -21.74 9.29
N SER A 2 8.72 -21.67 7.98
CA SER A 2 7.72 -20.79 7.35
C SER A 2 6.34 -21.43 7.51
N PRO A 3 5.31 -20.72 7.99
CA PRO A 3 3.96 -21.27 7.95
C PRO A 3 3.47 -21.23 6.51
N ASN A 4 3.00 -22.40 6.05
CA ASN A 4 2.44 -22.69 4.75
C ASN A 4 1.50 -21.59 4.24
N GLY A 5 1.73 -21.20 2.98
CA GLY A 5 0.71 -20.60 2.15
C GLY A 5 -0.38 -21.64 1.87
N GLU A 6 -1.40 -21.67 2.73
CA GLU A 6 -2.66 -22.34 2.40
C GLU A 6 -3.33 -21.55 1.26
N ASN A 7 -3.11 -21.99 0.02
CA ASN A 7 -4.05 -21.77 -1.07
C ASN A 7 -5.34 -22.52 -0.73
N LEU A 8 -6.20 -21.87 0.06
CA LEU A 8 -7.55 -22.36 0.30
C LEU A 8 -8.28 -22.41 -1.06
N PRO A 9 -8.84 -23.56 -1.49
CA PRO A 9 -9.45 -23.72 -2.81
C PRO A 9 -10.59 -22.72 -3.09
N GLY A 10 -11.24 -22.19 -2.05
CA GLY A 10 -12.23 -21.11 -2.18
C GLY A 10 -11.66 -19.73 -2.55
N ARG A 11 -10.35 -19.49 -2.40
CA ARG A 11 -9.72 -18.22 -2.81
C ARG A 11 -9.43 -18.18 -4.30
N GLU A 12 -9.01 -19.29 -4.89
CA GLU A 12 -8.72 -19.34 -6.33
C GLU A 12 -10.00 -19.19 -7.17
N SER A 13 -11.12 -19.78 -6.72
CA SER A 13 -12.42 -19.59 -7.36
C SER A 13 -12.92 -18.14 -7.27
N VAL A 14 -12.82 -17.52 -6.09
CA VAL A 14 -13.18 -16.09 -5.90
C VAL A 14 -12.28 -15.18 -6.74
N ARG A 15 -10.99 -15.50 -6.82
CA ARG A 15 -10.04 -14.78 -7.67
C ARG A 15 -10.46 -14.84 -9.14
N ALA A 16 -10.73 -16.04 -9.65
CA ALA A 16 -11.10 -16.24 -11.05
C ALA A 16 -12.43 -15.53 -11.39
N GLU A 17 -13.40 -15.58 -10.46
CA GLU A 17 -14.68 -14.89 -10.64
C GLU A 17 -14.52 -13.37 -10.69
N LEU A 18 -13.73 -12.79 -9.77
CA LEU A 18 -13.42 -11.36 -9.79
C LEU A 18 -12.68 -10.96 -11.07
N GLU A 19 -11.68 -11.75 -11.49
CA GLU A 19 -10.95 -11.51 -12.74
C GLU A 19 -11.90 -11.51 -13.95
N ARG A 20 -12.86 -12.45 -13.99
CA ARG A 20 -13.86 -12.55 -15.07
C ARG A 20 -14.83 -11.37 -15.04
N GLN A 21 -15.41 -11.07 -13.88
CA GLN A 21 -16.41 -10.01 -13.72
C GLN A 21 -15.81 -8.64 -14.10
N PHE A 22 -14.65 -8.30 -13.54
CA PHE A 22 -14.00 -7.03 -13.84
C PHE A 22 -13.45 -6.97 -15.28
N ALA A 23 -13.05 -8.10 -15.86
CA ALA A 23 -12.69 -8.13 -17.28
C ALA A 23 -13.87 -7.84 -18.20
N GLN A 24 -15.08 -8.30 -17.86
CA GLN A 24 -16.30 -7.95 -18.59
C GLN A 24 -16.67 -6.48 -18.42
N VAL A 25 -16.64 -5.96 -17.20
CA VAL A 25 -17.00 -4.57 -16.88
C VAL A 25 -16.01 -3.58 -17.51
N TRP A 26 -14.72 -3.84 -17.43
CA TRP A 26 -13.67 -2.94 -17.92
C TRP A 26 -13.23 -3.21 -19.35
N ARG A 27 -13.72 -4.31 -19.97
CA ARG A 27 -13.33 -4.77 -21.32
C ARG A 27 -11.81 -4.86 -21.50
N THR A 28 -11.09 -5.19 -20.44
CA THR A 28 -9.63 -5.27 -20.39
C THR A 28 -9.26 -6.49 -19.57
N PRO A 29 -8.18 -7.22 -19.89
CA PRO A 29 -7.70 -8.27 -19.00
C PRO A 29 -7.47 -7.72 -17.59
N THR A 30 -7.87 -8.47 -16.56
CA THR A 30 -7.73 -8.05 -15.16
C THR A 30 -7.07 -9.12 -14.32
N ALA A 31 -6.48 -8.70 -13.20
CA ALA A 31 -5.81 -9.56 -12.25
C ALA A 31 -6.29 -9.26 -10.84
N ALA A 32 -6.70 -10.28 -10.10
CA ALA A 32 -7.11 -10.12 -8.71
C ALA A 32 -6.04 -10.68 -7.78
N ILE A 33 -5.61 -9.87 -6.81
CA ILE A 33 -4.62 -10.22 -5.80
C ILE A 33 -5.29 -10.10 -4.45
N PHE A 34 -5.23 -11.16 -3.65
CA PHE A 34 -5.64 -11.03 -2.25
C PHE A 34 -4.57 -10.23 -1.52
N PHE A 35 -4.96 -9.12 -0.88
CA PHE A 35 -4.07 -8.28 -0.11
C PHE A 35 -4.61 -8.15 1.32
N ARG A 36 -3.74 -8.44 2.29
CA ARG A 36 -4.07 -8.29 3.71
C ARG A 36 -3.29 -7.14 4.34
N THR A 37 -3.99 -6.07 4.63
CA THR A 37 -3.42 -4.92 5.34
C THR A 37 -3.08 -5.28 6.79
N ARG A 38 -1.79 -5.26 7.13
CA ARG A 38 -1.27 -5.49 8.49
C ARG A 38 -0.90 -4.19 9.20
N ARG A 39 -0.30 -3.25 8.47
CA ARG A 39 0.20 -1.99 9.03
C ARG A 39 -0.05 -0.83 8.07
N PHE A 40 -0.45 0.31 8.62
CA PHE A 40 -0.50 1.58 7.88
C PHE A 40 0.65 2.47 8.33
N ARG A 41 1.30 3.12 7.37
CA ARG A 41 2.20 4.25 7.57
C ARG A 41 1.64 5.41 6.76
N LEU A 42 1.04 6.37 7.45
CA LEU A 42 0.38 7.51 6.81
C LEU A 42 1.13 8.78 7.17
N ASP A 43 1.74 9.37 6.16
CA ASP A 43 2.25 10.73 6.15
C ASP A 43 1.42 11.52 5.13
N TYR A 44 0.15 11.74 5.49
CA TYR A 44 -0.87 12.27 4.60
C TYR A 44 -1.77 13.28 5.34
N PRO A 45 -2.08 14.45 4.75
CA PRO A 45 -2.85 15.50 5.41
C PRO A 45 -4.21 15.01 5.89
N GLY A 46 -4.61 15.40 7.10
CA GLY A 46 -5.91 15.02 7.69
C GLY A 46 -6.02 13.54 8.11
N ARG A 47 -5.05 12.69 7.76
CA ARG A 47 -5.03 11.25 8.07
C ARG A 47 -3.66 10.83 8.59
N SER A 48 -3.21 11.42 9.70
CA SER A 48 -1.99 11.00 10.36
C SER A 48 -2.23 9.88 11.37
N ASN A 49 -1.29 8.93 11.46
CA ASN A 49 -1.25 7.96 12.57
C ASN A 49 -0.93 8.63 13.93
N LEU A 50 -0.59 9.93 13.94
CA LEU A 50 -0.33 10.71 15.15
C LEU A 50 -1.54 10.79 16.09
N GLY A 51 -2.76 10.68 15.56
CA GLY A 51 -3.97 10.59 16.39
C GLY A 51 -4.14 9.24 17.12
N VAL A 52 -3.43 8.19 16.69
CA VAL A 52 -3.57 6.80 17.16
C VAL A 52 -2.30 6.30 17.86
N LEU A 53 -1.43 7.20 18.32
CA LEU A 53 -0.45 6.80 19.34
C LEU A 53 -1.21 6.41 20.59
N SER A 54 -0.98 5.18 21.07
CA SER A 54 -1.45 4.75 22.39
C SER A 54 -1.01 5.79 23.43
N VAL A 55 -1.73 5.90 24.54
CA VAL A 55 -1.36 6.84 25.62
C VAL A 55 0.12 6.67 26.02
N ALA A 56 0.60 5.42 26.06
CA ALA A 56 2.01 5.10 26.27
C ALA A 56 2.95 5.67 25.19
N GLY A 57 2.56 5.61 23.90
CA GLY A 57 3.33 6.21 22.81
C GLY A 57 3.36 7.73 22.86
N LYS A 58 2.27 8.38 23.28
CA LYS A 58 2.24 9.85 23.49
C LYS A 58 3.17 10.25 24.63
N VAL A 59 3.13 9.53 25.76
CA VAL A 59 4.01 9.78 26.91
C VAL A 59 5.48 9.55 26.53
N ALA A 60 5.79 8.45 25.86
CA ALA A 60 7.14 8.17 25.37
C ALA A 60 7.64 9.26 24.41
N TRP A 61 6.79 9.72 23.49
CA TRP A 61 7.14 10.80 22.56
C TRP A 61 7.44 12.11 23.29
N THR A 62 6.59 12.52 24.23
CA THR A 62 6.79 13.73 25.03
C THR A 62 8.05 13.66 25.88
N LEU A 63 8.37 12.49 26.44
CA LEU A 63 9.59 12.28 27.22
C LEU A 63 10.85 12.22 26.35
N CYS A 64 10.78 11.67 25.15
CA CYS A 64 11.92 11.56 24.23
C CYS A 64 12.24 12.87 23.49
N LEU A 65 11.25 13.76 23.30
CA LEU A 65 11.41 15.03 22.59
C LEU A 65 12.57 15.91 23.12
N PRO A 66 12.72 16.14 24.45
CA PRO A 66 13.87 16.88 24.96
C PRO A 66 15.21 16.18 24.69
N PHE A 67 15.26 14.85 24.75
CA PHE A 67 16.47 14.10 24.42
C PHE A 67 16.82 14.19 22.94
N PHE A 68 15.82 14.18 22.05
CA PHE A 68 16.03 14.42 20.62
C PHE A 68 16.57 15.83 20.36
N ALA A 69 16.05 16.85 21.04
CA ALA A 69 16.56 18.22 20.90
C ALA A 69 18.03 18.33 21.33
N VAL A 70 18.40 17.71 22.45
CA VAL A 70 19.80 17.64 22.92
C VAL A 70 20.68 16.86 21.94
N TYR A 71 20.19 15.72 21.42
CA TYR A 71 20.91 14.93 20.42
C TYR A 71 21.16 15.73 19.14
N VAL A 72 20.16 16.45 18.62
CA VAL A 72 20.29 17.30 17.42
C VAL A 72 21.26 18.45 17.67
N LEU A 73 21.24 19.05 18.87
CA LEU A 73 22.18 20.10 19.26
C LEU A 73 23.63 19.57 19.28
N ILE A 74 23.85 18.42 19.92
CA ILE A 74 25.17 17.76 19.98
C ILE A 74 25.62 17.34 18.58
N ALA A 75 24.72 16.81 17.75
CA ALA A 75 25.01 16.43 16.38
C ALA A 75 25.39 17.64 15.51
N SER A 76 24.74 18.79 15.73
CA SER A 76 25.08 20.04 15.05
C SER A 76 26.48 20.53 15.46
N LEU A 77 26.79 20.51 16.76
CA LEU A 77 28.12 20.86 17.28
C LEU A 77 29.23 19.91 16.76
N LEU A 78 28.95 18.60 16.67
CA LEU A 78 29.90 17.62 16.16
C LEU A 78 30.09 17.75 14.63
N SER A 79 29.03 18.08 13.89
CA SER A 79 29.10 18.33 12.45
C SER A 79 29.93 19.58 12.12
N GLU A 80 29.86 20.64 12.94
CA GLU A 80 30.73 21.82 12.82
C GLU A 80 32.23 21.48 12.97
N VAL A 81 32.57 20.42 13.72
CA VAL A 81 33.95 19.93 13.90
C VAL A 81 34.33 18.87 12.84
N GLY A 82 33.48 18.67 11.82
CA GLY A 82 33.71 17.73 10.72
C GLY A 82 33.42 16.26 11.05
N ILE A 83 32.85 15.99 12.24
CA ILE A 83 32.43 14.64 12.64
C ILE A 83 30.97 14.48 12.26
N ASN A 84 30.74 13.93 11.07
CA ASN A 84 29.40 13.55 10.65
C ASN A 84 29.00 12.26 11.37
N LEU A 85 28.05 12.38 12.30
CA LEU A 85 27.37 11.22 12.86
C LEU A 85 26.71 10.42 11.73
N PRO A 86 26.70 9.08 11.81
CA PRO A 86 25.97 8.27 10.84
C PRO A 86 24.52 8.74 10.85
N ALA A 87 24.02 9.13 9.67
CA ALA A 87 22.59 9.33 9.50
C ALA A 87 21.88 8.11 10.07
N LEU A 88 20.77 8.33 10.79
CA LEU A 88 19.83 7.26 11.08
C LEU A 88 19.29 6.79 9.73
N ASP A 89 20.04 5.92 9.07
CA ASP A 89 19.58 5.13 7.96
C ASP A 89 18.52 4.24 8.59
N ASP A 90 17.27 4.69 8.49
CA ASP A 90 16.11 3.82 8.55
C ASP A 90 16.31 2.81 7.42
N LYS A 91 17.08 1.75 7.70
CA LYS A 91 16.95 0.45 7.02
C LYS A 91 15.56 -0.06 7.37
N GLU A 92 14.57 0.63 6.84
CA GLU A 92 13.16 0.38 7.05
C GLU A 92 12.89 -0.94 6.35
N THR A 93 12.96 -2.04 7.11
CA THR A 93 12.54 -3.35 6.64
C THR A 93 11.01 -3.30 6.52
N VAL A 94 10.55 -2.81 5.37
CA VAL A 94 9.12 -2.76 5.06
C VAL A 94 8.64 -4.20 4.90
N LYS A 95 7.67 -4.60 5.72
CA LYS A 95 7.14 -5.96 5.75
C LYS A 95 5.95 -6.09 4.80
N PRO A 96 5.69 -7.28 4.21
CA PRO A 96 4.47 -7.54 3.45
C PRO A 96 3.19 -7.20 4.22
N GLY A 97 2.20 -6.68 3.51
CA GLY A 97 0.96 -6.15 4.09
C GLY A 97 1.10 -4.76 4.73
N THR A 98 2.24 -4.09 4.58
CA THR A 98 2.36 -2.67 4.91
C THR A 98 1.72 -1.84 3.79
N VAL A 99 0.96 -0.82 4.17
CA VAL A 99 0.48 0.22 3.26
C VAL A 99 1.12 1.53 3.68
N ARG A 100 1.93 2.12 2.81
CA ARG A 100 2.52 3.43 3.01
C ARG A 100 1.77 4.43 2.13
N VAL A 101 1.27 5.52 2.71
CA VAL A 101 0.69 6.62 1.93
C VAL A 101 1.40 7.90 2.33
N LEU A 102 1.93 8.59 1.32
CA LEU A 102 2.64 9.85 1.42
C LEU A 102 1.89 10.89 0.60
N GLY A 103 1.73 12.11 1.08
CA GLY A 103 1.16 13.18 0.26
C GLY A 103 1.33 14.55 0.87
N MET A 104 1.39 15.58 0.03
CA MET A 104 1.44 16.99 0.46
C MET A 104 0.08 17.68 0.39
N ALA A 105 -0.89 17.08 -0.29
CA ALA A 105 -2.25 17.61 -0.43
C ALA A 105 -3.29 16.47 -0.32
N GLU A 106 -4.49 16.81 0.14
CA GLU A 106 -5.60 15.87 0.19
C GLU A 106 -6.22 15.68 -1.20
N ILE A 107 -6.33 14.42 -1.61
CA ILE A 107 -6.92 13.91 -2.83
C ILE A 107 -7.99 12.88 -2.45
N SER A 108 -9.22 13.12 -2.90
CA SER A 108 -10.39 12.29 -2.59
C SER A 108 -10.17 10.81 -2.93
N SER A 109 -9.60 10.51 -4.09
CA SER A 109 -9.31 9.13 -4.52
C SER A 109 -8.30 8.44 -3.59
N ALA A 110 -7.24 9.13 -3.16
CA ALA A 110 -6.24 8.56 -2.25
C ALA A 110 -6.82 8.36 -0.84
N THR A 111 -7.63 9.31 -0.36
CA THR A 111 -8.37 9.19 0.90
C THR A 111 -9.35 8.00 0.85
N GLY A 112 -10.05 7.83 -0.27
CA GLY A 112 -10.94 6.69 -0.51
C GLY A 112 -10.22 5.35 -0.47
N LEU A 113 -9.01 5.26 -1.04
CA LEU A 113 -8.18 4.05 -0.96
C LEU A 113 -7.77 3.74 0.49
N ILE A 114 -7.33 4.76 1.25
CA ILE A 114 -6.98 4.59 2.66
C ILE A 114 -8.16 4.04 3.45
N ASP A 115 -9.34 4.64 3.27
CA ASP A 115 -10.55 4.23 3.98
C ASP A 115 -11.02 2.82 3.57
N ALA A 116 -10.92 2.47 2.29
CA ALA A 116 -11.22 1.14 1.78
C ALA A 116 -10.30 0.07 2.40
N LEU A 117 -8.99 0.32 2.40
CA LEU A 117 -8.01 -0.60 2.98
C LEU A 117 -8.15 -0.71 4.50
N ARG A 118 -8.57 0.38 5.19
CA ARG A 118 -8.87 0.35 6.64
C ARG A 118 -10.13 -0.45 6.93
N ARG A 119 -11.19 -0.29 6.15
CA ARG A 119 -12.42 -1.12 6.25
C ARG A 119 -12.14 -2.58 5.92
N GLY A 120 -11.19 -2.83 5.03
CA GLY A 120 -10.69 -4.15 4.63
C GLY A 120 -9.55 -4.70 5.49
N ARG A 121 -9.37 -4.26 6.76
CA ARG A 121 -8.26 -4.67 7.64
C ARG A 121 -8.08 -6.19 7.80
N HIS A 122 -9.13 -6.98 7.59
CA HIS A 122 -9.07 -8.44 7.65
C HIS A 122 -8.63 -9.11 6.33
N GLY A 123 -8.42 -8.33 5.28
CA GLY A 123 -8.08 -8.79 3.94
C GLY A 123 -9.15 -8.43 2.91
N GLY A 124 -8.72 -8.19 1.69
CA GLY A 124 -9.56 -7.92 0.54
C GLY A 124 -8.86 -8.28 -0.76
N TRP A 125 -9.58 -8.14 -1.86
CA TRP A 125 -9.08 -8.36 -3.20
C TRP A 125 -8.79 -7.03 -3.87
N LEU A 126 -7.54 -6.86 -4.29
CA LEU A 126 -7.11 -5.78 -5.15
C LEU A 126 -7.18 -6.27 -6.61
N VAL A 127 -8.08 -5.69 -7.39
CA VAL A 127 -8.21 -5.98 -8.81
C VAL A 127 -7.45 -4.92 -9.60
N LEU A 128 -6.57 -5.34 -10.49
CA LEU A 128 -5.70 -4.49 -11.30
C LEU A 128 -5.98 -4.73 -12.79
N ALA A 129 -5.97 -3.65 -13.56
CA ALA A 129 -5.99 -3.66 -15.02
C ALA A 129 -5.14 -2.50 -15.55
N GLN A 130 -4.94 -2.44 -16.87
CA GLN A 130 -4.15 -1.36 -17.48
C GLN A 130 -4.77 0.01 -17.15
N GLY A 131 -4.07 0.80 -16.32
CA GLY A 131 -4.52 2.13 -15.88
C GLY A 131 -5.73 2.14 -14.95
N ARG A 132 -6.17 0.98 -14.43
CA ARG A 132 -7.33 0.88 -13.54
C ARG A 132 -7.06 -0.03 -12.36
N ALA A 133 -7.64 0.30 -11.21
CA ALA A 133 -7.60 -0.57 -10.05
C ALA A 133 -8.90 -0.48 -9.25
N ALA A 134 -9.23 -1.55 -8.54
CA ALA A 134 -10.33 -1.57 -7.60
C ALA A 134 -9.99 -2.41 -6.37
N PHE A 135 -10.61 -2.07 -5.25
CA PHE A 135 -10.49 -2.82 -4.01
C PHE A 135 -11.86 -3.34 -3.58
N VAL A 136 -11.93 -4.65 -3.32
CA VAL A 136 -13.12 -5.39 -2.91
C VAL A 136 -12.86 -6.03 -1.54
N LYS A 137 -13.79 -5.92 -0.59
CA LYS A 137 -13.61 -6.51 0.76
C LYS A 137 -13.74 -8.03 0.74
N GLY A 138 -13.00 -8.73 1.61
CA GLY A 138 -12.95 -10.19 1.64
C GLY A 138 -14.25 -10.90 2.03
N ALA A 139 -14.48 -12.05 1.37
CA ALA A 139 -15.51 -13.09 1.53
C ALA A 139 -16.88 -12.91 0.84
N ALA A 140 -17.01 -12.18 -0.26
CA ALA A 140 -18.28 -12.13 -1.01
C ALA A 140 -18.24 -12.91 -2.33
N PRO A 141 -18.58 -14.21 -2.35
CA PRO A 141 -19.39 -14.75 -3.43
C PRO A 141 -20.84 -14.31 -3.18
N GLY A 142 -21.33 -13.34 -3.96
CA GLY A 142 -22.77 -13.08 -4.04
C GLY A 142 -23.23 -11.63 -4.19
N VAL A 143 -22.56 -10.62 -3.62
CA VAL A 143 -23.07 -9.23 -3.66
C VAL A 143 -21.94 -8.20 -3.52
N ALA A 144 -21.21 -7.93 -4.60
CA ALA A 144 -20.50 -6.65 -4.71
C ALA A 144 -20.65 -6.17 -6.15
N GLU A 145 -21.81 -5.60 -6.47
CA GLU A 145 -22.02 -4.85 -7.71
C GLU A 145 -21.06 -3.65 -7.79
N GLU A 146 -20.55 -3.17 -6.64
CA GLU A 146 -19.63 -2.05 -6.58
C GLU A 146 -18.39 -2.34 -5.71
N PRO A 147 -17.18 -2.07 -6.22
CA PRO A 147 -15.98 -2.10 -5.40
C PRO A 147 -16.04 -1.01 -4.32
N ILE A 148 -15.46 -1.27 -3.15
CA ILE A 148 -15.39 -0.27 -2.05
C ILE A 148 -14.59 0.95 -2.47
N TRP A 149 -13.64 0.74 -3.38
CA TRP A 149 -12.89 1.79 -4.02
C TRP A 149 -12.53 1.38 -5.44
N ALA A 150 -12.59 2.31 -6.38
CA ALA A 150 -12.10 2.11 -7.73
C ALA A 150 -11.46 3.38 -8.27
N CYS A 151 -10.32 3.20 -8.94
CA CYS A 151 -9.67 4.18 -9.78
C CYS A 151 -9.86 3.72 -11.23
N THR A 152 -10.89 4.26 -11.89
CA THR A 152 -11.27 3.94 -13.28
C THR A 152 -11.06 5.11 -14.24
N ASP A 153 -10.90 6.31 -13.69
CA ASP A 153 -10.77 7.60 -14.38
C ASP A 153 -9.33 7.93 -14.80
N GLY A 154 -8.36 7.05 -14.50
CA GLY A 154 -6.94 7.31 -14.75
C GLY A 154 -6.33 8.38 -13.86
N SER A 155 -7.01 8.79 -12.77
CA SER A 155 -6.51 9.79 -11.83
C SER A 155 -5.24 9.34 -11.08
N ALA A 156 -4.98 8.03 -11.02
CA ALA A 156 -3.75 7.46 -10.48
C ALA A 156 -2.97 6.70 -11.57
N ALA A 157 -1.68 6.98 -11.68
CA ALA A 157 -0.74 6.10 -12.37
C ALA A 157 -0.45 4.89 -11.47
N ILE A 158 -0.58 3.69 -12.01
CA ILE A 158 -0.38 2.43 -11.28
C ILE A 158 0.84 1.73 -11.86
N SER A 159 1.80 1.41 -11.00
CA SER A 159 3.02 0.69 -11.36
C SER A 159 3.32 -0.40 -10.34
N VAL A 160 3.87 -1.52 -10.79
CA VAL A 160 4.35 -2.59 -9.90
C VAL A 160 5.87 -2.52 -9.89
N ASN A 161 6.46 -2.22 -8.74
CA ASN A 161 7.89 -2.11 -8.55
C ASN A 161 8.41 -3.35 -7.83
N THR A 162 9.37 -4.04 -8.45
CA THR A 162 9.91 -5.30 -7.93
C THR A 162 11.39 -5.27 -7.62
N ASP A 163 12.06 -4.15 -7.89
CA ASP A 163 13.52 -4.07 -7.82
C ASP A 163 14.03 -3.92 -6.38
N LEU A 164 13.20 -3.38 -5.48
CA LEU A 164 13.58 -3.13 -4.08
C LEU A 164 12.65 -3.79 -3.05
N HIS A 165 11.32 -3.68 -3.20
CA HIS A 165 10.39 -4.04 -2.11
C HIS A 165 9.11 -4.77 -2.49
N HIS A 166 8.98 -5.28 -3.73
CA HIS A 166 7.78 -5.99 -4.20
C HIS A 166 6.49 -5.22 -3.88
N GLU A 167 6.31 -4.03 -4.46
CA GLU A 167 5.21 -3.12 -4.12
C GLU A 167 4.34 -2.76 -5.33
N ILE A 168 3.07 -2.49 -5.06
CA ILE A 168 2.17 -1.81 -5.99
C ILE A 168 2.16 -0.34 -5.60
N HIS A 169 2.57 0.51 -6.52
CA HIS A 169 2.67 1.93 -6.34
C HIS A 169 1.55 2.64 -7.13
N PHE A 170 0.77 3.44 -6.42
CA PHE A 170 -0.24 4.35 -6.94
C PHE A 170 0.29 5.77 -6.81
N SER A 171 0.33 6.51 -7.90
CA SER A 171 0.78 7.91 -7.92
C SER A 171 -0.33 8.80 -8.46
N TRP A 172 -0.75 9.78 -7.68
CA TRP A 172 -1.69 10.82 -8.09
C TRP A 172 -0.96 12.13 -8.41
N PRO A 173 -1.61 13.06 -9.12
CA PRO A 173 -1.15 14.44 -9.24
C PRO A 173 -0.93 15.08 -7.86
N ARG A 174 -0.09 16.12 -7.75
CA ARG A 174 0.20 16.83 -6.48
C ARG A 174 0.94 16.00 -5.40
N VAL A 175 1.80 15.08 -5.84
CA VAL A 175 2.77 14.36 -4.98
C VAL A 175 2.11 13.47 -3.92
N ALA A 176 0.90 12.95 -4.17
CA ALA A 176 0.33 11.89 -3.35
C ALA A 176 0.67 10.52 -3.94
N ARG A 177 1.14 9.62 -3.08
CA ARG A 177 1.63 8.29 -3.45
C ARG A 177 1.18 7.26 -2.42
N ALA A 178 0.74 6.10 -2.88
CA ALA A 178 0.47 4.96 -2.03
C ALA A 178 1.28 3.75 -2.50
N SER A 179 2.05 3.15 -1.60
CA SER A 179 2.77 1.89 -1.81
C SER A 179 2.12 0.78 -0.98
N LEU A 180 1.70 -0.29 -1.65
CA LEU A 180 1.19 -1.51 -1.05
C LEU A 180 2.26 -2.58 -1.19
N TYR A 181 2.84 -3.00 -0.07
CA TYR A 181 3.95 -3.96 -0.04
C TYR A 181 3.40 -5.38 -0.04
N LEU A 182 3.68 -6.12 -1.12
CA LEU A 182 3.20 -7.47 -1.35
C LEU A 182 4.14 -8.50 -0.74
N ASP A 183 3.64 -9.70 -0.51
CA ASP A 183 4.51 -10.86 -0.35
C ASP A 183 5.05 -11.35 -1.72
N SER A 184 6.03 -12.26 -1.69
CA SER A 184 6.66 -12.75 -2.93
C SER A 184 5.70 -13.49 -3.86
N ALA A 185 4.66 -14.16 -3.34
CA ALA A 185 3.69 -14.90 -4.12
C ALA A 185 2.66 -13.95 -4.78
N GLU A 186 2.15 -13.00 -4.01
CA GLU A 186 1.30 -11.87 -4.45
C GLU A 186 2.03 -11.05 -5.53
N CYS A 187 3.32 -10.78 -5.33
CA CYS A 187 4.14 -10.06 -6.31
C CYS A 187 4.35 -10.83 -7.61
N ALA A 188 4.56 -12.15 -7.54
CA ALA A 188 4.69 -12.97 -8.74
C ALA A 188 3.39 -12.96 -9.58
N ILE A 189 2.23 -12.91 -8.92
CA ILE A 189 0.93 -12.76 -9.58
C ILE A 189 0.81 -11.37 -10.22
N ALA A 190 1.15 -10.31 -9.49
CA ALA A 190 1.13 -8.94 -9.98
C ALA A 190 2.01 -8.76 -11.22
N LEU A 191 3.25 -9.26 -11.17
CA LEU A 191 4.23 -9.19 -12.26
C LEU A 191 3.80 -9.93 -13.52
N ARG A 192 3.28 -11.16 -13.38
CA ARG A 192 2.82 -11.95 -14.53
C ARG A 192 1.73 -11.21 -15.30
N GLN A 193 0.94 -10.39 -14.61
CA GLN A 193 -0.21 -9.71 -15.17
C GLN A 193 0.15 -8.31 -15.71
N THR A 194 1.03 -7.57 -15.04
CA THR A 194 1.57 -6.31 -15.60
C THR A 194 2.36 -6.54 -16.88
N ARG A 195 3.10 -7.66 -17.00
CA ARG A 195 3.73 -8.04 -18.28
C ARG A 195 2.71 -8.35 -19.38
N LYS A 196 1.56 -8.95 -19.05
CA LYS A 196 0.46 -9.14 -20.00
C LYS A 196 -0.18 -7.81 -20.43
N PHE A 197 -0.22 -6.81 -19.54
CA PHE A 197 -0.72 -5.48 -19.87
C PHE A 197 0.26 -4.67 -20.73
N ALA A 198 1.58 -4.87 -20.55
CA ALA A 198 2.60 -4.23 -21.36
C ALA A 198 2.81 -4.91 -22.74
N GLY A 199 2.37 -6.15 -22.90
CA GLY A 199 2.52 -6.96 -24.12
C GLY A 199 1.24 -7.16 -24.94
N GLY A 200 0.17 -6.38 -24.70
CA GLY A 200 -1.03 -6.40 -25.55
C GLY A 200 -0.72 -5.85 -26.96
N PRO A 201 -1.33 -6.40 -28.02
CA PRO A 201 -0.97 -6.05 -29.40
C PRO A 201 -1.19 -4.56 -29.65
N SER A 202 -0.13 -3.93 -30.16
CA SER A 202 -0.16 -2.61 -30.80
C SER A 202 -1.08 -2.63 -32.01
#